data_AF-A0A5Y3MLW5-F1
#
_entry.id   AF-A0A5Y3MLW5-F1
#
_cell.length_a   1.000
_cell.length_b   1.000
_cell.length_c   1.000
_cell.angle_alpha   90.00
_cell.angle_beta   90.00
_cell.angle_gamma   90.00
#
_symmetry.space_group_name_H-M   'P 1'
#
loop_
_entity.id
_entity.type
_entity.pdbx_description
1 polymer ?
#
loop_
_entity_poly.entity_id
_entity_poly.type
_entity_poly.pdbx_seq_one_letter_code
_entity_poly.pdbx_strand_id
1 'polypeptide(L)' 'MSDTVTVDIRARATARYSKIVEMEKADYDKYLQICAEWSSDREVEEQIKEISLKYDFVVFDDNIEDIGEPEDIEFELVK' A
#
# COMPACT_ATOMS: atom_id res chain seq x y z
N MET A 1 44.85 -9.37 5.66
CA MET A 1 43.85 -8.93 4.66
C MET A 1 42.51 -9.28 5.27
N SER A 2 41.53 -8.38 5.26
CA SER A 2 40.17 -8.74 5.69
C SER A 2 39.51 -9.45 4.52
N ASP A 3 39.25 -10.75 4.65
CA ASP A 3 38.59 -11.58 3.63
C ASP A 3 37.08 -11.29 3.54
N THR A 4 36.71 -10.00 3.57
CA THR A 4 35.32 -9.54 3.63
C THR A 4 35.06 -8.57 2.51
N VAL A 5 33.90 -8.72 1.86
CA VAL A 5 33.39 -7.83 0.81
C VAL A 5 32.18 -7.06 1.34
N THR A 6 31.97 -5.86 0.82
CA THR A 6 30.77 -5.06 1.10
C THR A 6 29.69 -5.42 0.10
N VAL A 7 28.50 -5.78 0.60
CA VAL A 7 27.32 -6.08 -0.23
C VAL A 7 26.14 -5.22 0.19
N ASP A 8 25.34 -4.80 -0.80
CA ASP A 8 24.00 -4.26 -0.63
C ASP A 8 23.00 -5.44 -0.69
N ILE A 9 22.09 -5.51 0.28
CA ILE A 9 21.09 -6.57 0.40
C ILE A 9 19.72 -5.90 0.40
N ARG A 10 18.90 -6.21 -0.60
CA ARG A 10 17.56 -5.62 -0.77
C ARG A 10 16.51 -6.71 -0.87
N ALA A 11 15.30 -6.42 -0.42
CA ALA A 11 14.13 -7.29 -0.59
C ALA A 11 12.86 -6.43 -0.69
N ARG A 12 11.80 -6.98 -1.27
CA ARG A 12 10.47 -6.34 -1.34
C ARG A 12 9.48 -7.13 -0.49
N ALA A 13 8.57 -6.44 0.19
CA ALA A 13 7.48 -7.09 0.90
C ALA A 13 6.18 -6.36 0.57
N THR A 14 5.07 -7.11 0.54
CA THR A 14 3.72 -6.53 0.45
C THR A 14 3.19 -6.26 1.86
N ALA A 15 2.64 -5.07 2.09
CA ALA A 15 1.99 -4.73 3.35
C ALA A 15 0.47 -4.62 3.18
N ARG A 16 -0.27 -5.13 4.17
CA ARG A 16 -1.73 -5.03 4.25
C ARG A 16 -2.11 -3.93 5.23
N TYR A 17 -3.08 -3.07 4.87
CA TYR A 17 -3.49 -1.94 5.70
C TYR A 17 -4.96 -2.02 6.16
N SER A 18 -5.14 -1.90 7.47
CA SER A 18 -6.35 -2.05 8.31
C SER A 18 -6.91 -0.77 8.94
N LYS A 19 -8.16 -0.33 8.70
CA LYS A 19 -8.82 0.64 9.60
C LYS A 19 -10.34 0.50 9.59
N ILE A 20 -10.93 0.40 10.79
CA ILE A 20 -12.38 0.45 10.99
C ILE A 20 -12.77 1.90 11.30
N VAL A 21 -13.74 2.44 10.57
CA VAL A 21 -14.22 3.82 10.70
C VAL A 21 -15.76 3.87 10.67
N GLU A 22 -16.34 4.86 11.32
CA GLU A 22 -17.75 5.21 11.10
C GLU A 22 -17.85 6.09 9.85
N MET A 23 -18.57 5.60 8.84
CA MET A 23 -18.66 6.20 7.51
C MET A 23 -20.04 6.78 7.25
N GLU A 24 -20.12 7.94 6.58
CA GLU A 24 -21.37 8.48 6.06
C GLU A 24 -21.95 7.56 4.98
N LYS A 25 -23.24 7.25 5.06
CA LYS A 25 -23.90 6.38 4.09
C LYS A 25 -23.76 6.89 2.65
N ALA A 26 -23.81 8.20 2.44
CA ALA A 26 -23.68 8.81 1.12
C ALA A 26 -22.31 8.55 0.48
N ASP A 27 -21.24 8.57 1.27
CA ASP A 27 -19.90 8.26 0.76
C ASP A 27 -19.78 6.76 0.43
N TYR A 28 -20.42 5.89 1.21
CA TYR A 28 -20.43 4.46 0.94
C TYR A 28 -21.20 4.14 -0.34
N ASP A 29 -22.35 4.78 -0.55
CA ASP A 29 -23.12 4.67 -1.79
C ASP A 29 -22.32 5.20 -2.99
N LYS A 30 -21.58 6.31 -2.84
CA LYS A 30 -20.66 6.83 -3.85
C LYS A 30 -19.54 5.82 -4.18
N TYR A 31 -18.93 5.21 -3.17
CA TYR A 31 -17.93 4.16 -3.35
C TYR A 31 -18.50 2.97 -4.16
N LEU A 32 -19.69 2.49 -3.82
CA LEU A 32 -20.33 1.41 -4.56
C LEU A 32 -20.59 1.76 -6.03
N GLN A 33 -21.00 3.00 -6.31
CA GLN A 33 -21.18 3.48 -7.68
C GLN A 33 -19.86 3.48 -8.45
N ILE A 34 -18.79 4.01 -7.85
CA ILE A 34 -17.43 4.01 -8.44
C ILE A 34 -17.00 2.56 -8.77
N CYS A 35 -17.25 1.60 -7.88
CA CYS A 35 -16.96 0.20 -8.12
C CYS A 35 -17.82 -0.42 -9.23
N ALA A 36 -19.08 -0.02 -9.38
CA ALA A 36 -19.95 -0.55 -10.44
C ALA A 36 -19.54 -0.06 -11.84
N GLU A 37 -18.90 1.10 -11.93
CA GLU A 37 -18.47 1.71 -13.19
C GLU A 37 -17.16 1.10 -13.74
N TRP A 38 -16.50 0.20 -12.99
CA TRP A 38 -15.36 -0.68 -13.36
C TRP A 38 -14.66 -0.36 -14.69
N SER A 39 -14.01 0.79 -14.75
CA SER A 39 -12.88 1.00 -15.65
C SER A 39 -11.60 0.98 -14.82
N SER A 40 -10.56 0.31 -15.31
CA SER A 40 -9.21 0.37 -14.73
C SER A 40 -8.55 1.75 -14.95
N ASP A 41 -9.37 2.81 -15.00
CA ASP A 41 -8.92 4.16 -15.21
C ASP A 41 -8.37 4.71 -13.90
N ARG A 42 -7.24 5.38 -14.02
CA ARG A 42 -6.59 6.14 -12.95
C ARG A 42 -7.55 7.08 -12.20
N GLU A 43 -8.60 7.57 -12.87
CA GLU A 43 -9.64 8.42 -12.28
C GLU A 43 -10.48 7.70 -11.21
N VAL A 44 -10.66 6.37 -11.31
CA VAL A 44 -11.35 5.54 -10.30
C VAL A 44 -10.51 5.43 -9.03
N GLU A 45 -9.21 5.20 -9.18
CA GLU A 45 -8.28 5.11 -8.06
C GLU A 45 -8.16 6.43 -7.30
N GLU A 46 -8.09 7.56 -8.02
CA GLU A 46 -8.01 8.89 -7.41
C GLU A 46 -9.29 9.21 -6.60
N GLN A 47 -10.47 8.87 -7.08
CA GLN A 47 -11.73 9.06 -6.34
C GLN A 47 -11.85 8.18 -5.09
N ILE A 48 -11.43 6.91 -5.16
CA ILE A 48 -11.41 6.02 -3.99
C ILE A 48 -10.41 6.53 -2.96
N LYS A 49 -9.27 7.06 -3.41
CA LYS A 49 -8.27 7.69 -2.54
C LYS A 49 -8.84 8.91 -1.84
N GLU A 50 -9.57 9.78 -2.52
CA GLU A 50 -10.24 10.94 -1.89
C GLU A 50 -11.22 10.52 -0.79
N ILE A 51 -12.03 9.49 -1.04
CA ILE A 51 -12.95 8.93 -0.03
C ILE A 51 -12.14 8.41 1.16
N SER A 52 -11.07 7.65 0.91
CA SER A 52 -10.22 7.08 1.97
C SER A 52 -9.56 8.16 2.85
N LEU A 53 -9.07 9.24 2.23
CA LEU A 53 -8.47 10.37 2.92
C LEU A 53 -9.46 11.11 3.82
N LYS A 54 -10.75 11.21 3.45
CA LYS A 54 -11.81 11.79 4.30
C LYS A 54 -11.94 11.07 5.65
N TYR A 55 -11.61 9.78 5.70
CA TYR A 55 -11.68 8.93 6.90
C TYR A 55 -10.32 8.71 7.57
N ASP A 56 -9.35 9.58 7.28
CA ASP A 56 -7.97 9.49 7.79
C ASP A 56 -7.33 8.12 7.50
N PHE A 57 -7.73 7.46 6.40
CA PHE A 57 -7.03 6.28 5.91
C PHE A 57 -5.95 6.72 4.93
N VAL A 58 -4.76 6.95 5.48
CA VAL A 58 -3.55 7.26 4.72
C VAL A 58 -2.59 6.08 4.87
N VAL A 59 -1.99 5.62 3.78
CA VAL A 59 -0.99 4.54 3.78
C VAL A 59 0.32 5.07 4.38
N PHE A 60 0.33 5.24 5.70
CA PHE A 60 1.52 5.44 6.52
C PHE A 60 1.78 4.18 7.35
N ASP A 61 3.01 4.02 7.83
CA ASP A 61 3.53 2.83 8.54
C ASP A 61 2.61 2.35 9.68
N ASP A 62 1.89 3.27 10.32
CA ASP A 62 1.02 2.99 11.49
C ASP A 62 -0.28 2.23 11.16
N ASN A 63 -0.67 2.09 9.89
CA ASN A 63 -1.88 1.37 9.47
C ASN A 63 -1.59 -0.07 8.99
N ILE A 64 -0.35 -0.54 9.10
CA ILE A 64 0.06 -1.89 8.66
C ILE A 64 -0.50 -2.94 9.62
N GLU A 65 -1.37 -3.82 9.12
CA GLU A 65 -1.81 -5.02 9.85
C GLU A 65 -0.79 -6.15 9.77
N ASP A 66 -0.12 -6.27 8.63
CA ASP A 66 0.80 -7.36 8.33
C ASP A 66 1.79 -6.95 7.24
N ILE A 67 3.04 -7.42 7.35
CA ILE A 67 4.06 -7.32 6.31
C ILE A 67 4.38 -8.75 5.91
N GLY A 68 4.08 -9.10 4.66
CA GLY A 68 4.39 -10.42 4.13
C GLY A 68 5.88 -10.73 4.22
N GLU A 69 6.24 -12.01 4.12
CA GLU A 69 7.64 -12.40 4.06
C GLU A 69 8.35 -11.67 2.90
N PRO A 70 9.60 -11.22 3.10
CA PRO A 70 10.34 -10.53 2.06
C PRO A 70 10.57 -11.46 0.85
N GLU A 71 10.08 -11.03 -0.30
CA GLU A 71 10.31 -11.62 -1.61
C GLU A 71 11.42 -10.88 -2.36
N ASP A 72 11.92 -11.45 -3.45
CA ASP A 72 12.95 -10.86 -4.32
C ASP A 72 14.22 -10.40 -3.57
N ILE A 73 14.77 -11.27 -2.71
CA ILE A 73 16.01 -10.95 -1.97
C ILE A 73 17.20 -10.94 -2.94
N GLU A 74 17.80 -9.78 -3.13
CA GLU A 74 18.94 -9.53 -4.02
C GLU A 74 20.19 -9.16 -3.21
N PHE A 75 21.35 -9.61 -3.69
CA PHE A 75 22.67 -9.28 -3.15
C PHE A 75 23.52 -8.66 -4.25
N GLU A 76 24.01 -7.44 -4.05
CA GLU A 76 24.89 -6.75 -5.00
C GLU A 76 26.21 -6.33 -4.32
N LEU A 77 27.35 -6.50 -5.00
CA LEU A 77 28.63 -6.01 -4.50
C LEU A 77 28.71 -4.48 -4.65
N VAL A 78 28.95 -3.80 -3.54
CA VAL A 78 29.20 -2.35 -3.55
C VAL A 78 30.65 -2.13 -3.98
N LYS A 79 30.85 -1.45 -5.12
CA LYS A 79 32.17 -1.08 -5.65
C LYS A 79 32.67 0.24 -5.10
#